data_AF-A0A1H5M1C2-F1
#
_entry.id   AF-A0A1H5M1C2-F1
#
_cell.length_a   1.000
_cell.length_b   1.000
_cell.length_c   1.000
_cell.angle_alpha   90.00
_cell.angle_beta   90.00
_cell.angle_gamma   90.00
#
_symmetry.space_group_name_H-M   'P 1'
#
loop_
_entity.id
_entity.type
_entity.pdbx_description
1 polymer ?
#
loop_
_entity_poly.entity_id
_entity_poly.type
_entity_poly.pdbx_seq_one_letter_code
_entity_poly.pdbx_strand_id
1 'polypeptide(L)'
;MKYFYDTEFHDDGHTIDLISIGIVAEDGREYYAVNAEADWARIKKHDWLAANVVNQLPHPGEWKPKEQIKREVTAFLLADTLPELWAWFAAYDHVVLSQLFGRMLDLPEGIPMYTHDLRALIDYLPDKHLPQQKTGQHDALEDARWVQVAHAYATRAR
;
A
#
# COMPACT_ATOMS: atom_id res chain seq x y z
N MET A 1 8.82 -12.78 -6.29
CA MET A 1 7.68 -13.08 -5.39
C MET A 1 6.70 -11.93 -5.42
N LYS A 2 5.38 -12.18 -5.42
CA LYS A 2 4.37 -11.11 -5.43
C LYS A 2 4.16 -10.49 -4.04
N TYR A 3 4.04 -9.18 -4.03
CA TYR A 3 3.70 -8.36 -2.88
C TYR A 3 2.52 -7.48 -3.25
N PHE A 4 1.44 -7.63 -2.49
CA PHE A 4 0.21 -6.86 -2.62
C PHE A 4 0.25 -5.77 -1.57
N TYR A 5 0.01 -4.53 -1.95
CA TYR A 5 0.09 -3.44 -1.01
C TYR A 5 -0.95 -2.37 -1.29
N ASP A 6 -1.18 -1.57 -0.27
CA ASP A 6 -2.01 -0.38 -0.29
C ASP A 6 -1.39 0.67 0.64
N THR A 7 -1.68 1.94 0.36
CA THR A 7 -1.27 3.05 1.21
C THR A 7 -2.43 3.99 1.47
N GLU A 8 -2.54 4.43 2.73
CA GLU A 8 -3.32 5.61 3.05
C GLU A 8 -2.41 6.82 3.05
N PHE A 9 -2.89 7.94 2.50
CA PHE A 9 -2.11 9.15 2.34
C PHE A 9 -2.98 10.40 2.34
N HIS A 10 -2.35 11.54 2.59
CA HIS A 10 -2.96 12.84 2.40
C HIS A 10 -2.44 13.47 1.10
N ASP A 11 -3.32 13.57 0.10
CA ASP A 11 -3.07 14.25 -1.18
C ASP A 11 -3.72 15.63 -1.18
N ASP A 12 -2.98 16.66 -1.57
CA ASP A 12 -3.48 18.03 -1.72
C ASP A 12 -3.38 18.58 -3.15
N GLY A 13 -3.05 17.74 -4.13
CA GLY A 13 -2.77 18.12 -5.51
C GLY A 13 -1.35 18.62 -5.76
N HIS A 14 -0.49 18.66 -4.74
CA HIS A 14 0.91 19.06 -4.81
C HIS A 14 1.85 18.05 -4.13
N THR A 15 1.51 17.58 -2.93
CA THR A 15 2.20 16.53 -2.18
C THR A 15 1.28 15.34 -1.94
N ILE A 16 1.90 14.17 -1.74
CA ILE A 16 1.20 12.94 -1.36
C ILE A 16 1.94 12.39 -0.15
N ASP A 17 1.39 12.62 1.04
CA ASP A 17 2.07 12.37 2.30
C ASP A 17 1.57 11.07 2.94
N LEU A 18 2.48 10.11 3.16
CA LEU A 18 2.17 8.81 3.75
C LEU A 18 1.52 8.93 5.14
N ILE A 19 0.35 8.30 5.30
CA ILE A 19 -0.30 8.03 6.59
C ILE A 19 0.04 6.61 7.04
N SER A 20 -0.26 5.60 6.24
CA SER A 20 0.03 4.19 6.55
C SER A 20 0.30 3.36 5.30
N ILE A 21 0.98 2.23 5.47
CA ILE A 21 1.27 1.26 4.41
C ILE A 21 1.01 -0.15 4.93
N GLY A 22 0.27 -0.94 4.15
CA GLY A 22 0.05 -2.37 4.37
C GLY A 22 0.63 -3.17 3.21
N ILE A 23 1.33 -4.26 3.50
CA ILE A 23 1.95 -5.13 2.49
C ILE A 23 1.69 -6.58 2.87
N VAL A 24 1.18 -7.37 1.94
CA VAL A 24 0.95 -8.81 2.06
C VAL A 24 1.77 -9.53 0.99
N ALA A 25 2.66 -10.43 1.40
CA ALA A 25 3.44 -11.27 0.48
C ALA A 25 2.62 -12.49 0.04
N GLU A 26 2.94 -13.05 -1.13
CA GLU A 26 2.25 -14.25 -1.65
C GLU A 26 2.45 -15.50 -0.78
N ASP A 27 3.45 -15.50 0.10
CA ASP A 27 3.73 -16.55 1.08
C ASP A 27 2.97 -16.39 2.41
N GLY A 28 2.16 -15.33 2.55
CA GLY A 28 1.33 -15.05 3.73
C GLY A 28 1.99 -14.19 4.81
N ARG A 29 3.24 -13.72 4.61
CA ARG A 29 3.80 -12.69 5.51
C ARG A 29 3.07 -11.36 5.32
N GLU A 30 3.02 -10.59 6.39
CA GLU A 30 2.35 -9.29 6.42
C GLU A 30 3.24 -8.24 7.08
N TYR A 31 3.12 -7.01 6.59
CA TYR A 31 3.74 -5.84 7.15
C TYR A 31 2.72 -4.70 7.20
N TYR A 32 2.68 -3.99 8.33
CA TYR A 32 1.87 -2.80 8.49
C TYR A 32 2.60 -1.75 9.33
N ALA A 33 2.44 -0.48 8.94
CA ALA A 33 2.96 0.63 9.70
C ALA A 33 2.15 1.91 9.47
N VAL A 34 2.08 2.73 10.51
CA VAL A 34 1.57 4.11 10.48
C VAL A 34 2.72 5.07 10.70
N ASN A 35 2.79 6.13 9.89
CA ASN A 35 3.85 7.13 9.92
C ASN A 35 3.65 8.14 11.06
N ALA A 36 4.45 8.00 12.13
CA ALA A 36 4.40 8.88 13.29
C ALA A 36 4.72 10.35 12.94
N GLU A 37 5.45 10.60 11.85
CA GLU A 37 5.97 11.91 11.45
C GLU A 37 5.11 12.61 10.39
N ALA A 38 3.95 12.03 10.03
CA ALA A 38 3.00 12.69 9.13
C ALA A 38 2.48 14.02 9.72
N ASP A 39 1.98 14.94 8.88
CA ASP A 39 1.33 16.17 9.34
C ASP A 39 -0.06 15.88 9.92
N TRP A 40 -0.08 15.32 11.13
CA TRP A 40 -1.30 14.93 11.81
C TRP A 40 -2.23 16.10 12.12
N ALA A 41 -1.70 17.32 12.22
CA ALA A 41 -2.52 18.51 12.43
C ALA A 41 -3.34 18.83 11.17
N ARG A 42 -2.77 18.62 9.98
CA ARG A 42 -3.45 18.75 8.70
C ARG A 42 -4.38 17.57 8.42
N ILE A 43 -3.88 16.34 8.56
CA ILE A 43 -4.64 15.10 8.29
C ILE A 43 -5.93 15.05 9.12
N LYS A 44 -5.87 15.34 10.43
CA LYS A 44 -7.04 15.29 11.32
C LYS A 44 -8.09 16.36 11.04
N LYS A 45 -7.76 17.41 10.30
CA LYS A 45 -8.71 18.45 9.88
C LYS A 45 -9.42 18.11 8.57
N HIS A 46 -8.96 17.09 7.85
CA HIS A 46 -9.58 16.67 6.61
C HIS A 46 -10.74 15.71 6.91
N ASP A 47 -11.98 16.18 6.73
CA ASP A 47 -13.19 15.44 7.15
C ASP A 47 -13.25 13.99 6.65
N TRP A 48 -12.92 13.77 5.37
CA TRP A 48 -12.96 12.42 4.79
C TRP A 48 -11.90 11.49 5.40
N LEU A 49 -10.64 11.94 5.51
CA LEU A 49 -9.56 11.15 6.15
C LEU A 49 -9.86 10.93 7.63
N ALA A 50 -10.36 11.94 8.34
CA ALA A 50 -10.73 11.80 9.74
C ALA A 50 -11.78 10.71 9.94
N ALA A 51 -12.84 10.72 9.12
CA ALA A 51 -13.94 9.77 9.21
C ALA A 51 -13.56 8.35 8.76
N ASN A 52 -12.81 8.23 7.67
CA ASN A 52 -12.59 6.95 6.99
C ASN A 52 -11.22 6.32 7.26
N VAL A 53 -10.17 7.10 7.57
CA VAL A 53 -8.82 6.55 7.75
C VAL A 53 -8.40 6.66 9.22
N VAL A 54 -8.38 7.87 9.76
CA VAL A 54 -7.78 8.18 11.07
C VAL A 54 -8.47 7.41 12.20
N ASN A 55 -9.79 7.25 12.14
CA ASN A 55 -10.55 6.54 13.17
C ASN A 55 -10.29 5.02 13.21
N GLN A 56 -9.65 4.46 12.18
CA GLN A 56 -9.33 3.05 12.09
C GLN A 56 -7.89 2.74 12.52
N LEU A 57 -7.04 3.77 12.67
CA LEU A 57 -5.63 3.58 12.99
C LEU A 57 -5.40 2.97 14.38
N PRO A 58 -4.33 2.18 14.56
CA PRO A 58 -3.91 1.68 15.87
C PRO A 58 -3.52 2.80 16.82
N HIS A 59 -3.28 2.44 18.09
CA HIS A 59 -2.93 3.40 19.12
C HIS A 59 -1.65 4.18 18.72
N PRO A 60 -1.58 5.51 18.92
CA PRO A 60 -0.42 6.31 18.48
C PRO A 60 0.94 5.85 19.02
N GLY A 61 0.97 5.12 20.13
CA GLY A 61 2.19 4.50 20.68
C GLY A 61 2.78 3.38 19.80
N GLU A 62 2.05 2.92 18.79
CA GLU A 62 2.48 1.88 17.84
C GLU A 62 3.02 2.47 16.51
N TRP A 63 2.88 3.78 16.33
CA TRP A 63 3.29 4.46 15.11
C TRP A 63 4.81 4.56 15.02
N LYS A 64 5.35 4.52 13.80
CA LYS A 64 6.78 4.39 13.54
C LYS A 64 7.34 5.65 12.85
N PRO A 65 8.57 6.09 13.18
CA PRO A 65 9.27 7.10 12.40
C PRO A 65 9.46 6.67 10.94
N LYS A 66 9.50 7.62 10.00
CA LYS A 66 9.57 7.31 8.56
C LYS A 66 10.82 6.49 8.21
N GLU A 67 11.96 6.76 8.85
CA GLU A 67 13.20 5.98 8.66
C GLU A 67 13.09 4.53 9.15
N GLN A 68 12.28 4.26 10.17
CA GLN A 68 11.99 2.89 10.59
C GLN A 68 11.14 2.18 9.55
N ILE A 69 10.08 2.84 9.06
CA ILE A 69 9.20 2.30 8.01
C ILE A 69 10.01 1.97 6.76
N LYS A 70 10.85 2.91 6.30
CA LYS A 70 11.76 2.74 5.15
C LYS A 70 12.60 1.47 5.27
N ARG A 71 13.30 1.30 6.41
CA ARG A 71 14.15 0.13 6.67
C ARG A 71 13.35 -1.18 6.67
N GLU A 72 12.21 -1.20 7.33
CA GLU A 72 11.38 -2.40 7.47
C GLU A 72 10.73 -2.79 6.13
N VAL A 73 10.25 -1.82 5.35
CA VAL A 73 9.74 -2.04 3.98
C VAL A 73 10.83 -2.60 3.08
N THR A 74 12.05 -2.04 3.11
CA THR A 74 13.18 -2.59 2.34
C THR A 74 13.48 -4.04 2.75
N ALA A 75 13.58 -4.31 4.05
CA ALA A 75 13.85 -5.65 4.55
C ALA A 75 12.74 -6.64 4.17
N PHE A 76 11.48 -6.20 4.16
CA PHE A 76 10.33 -7.05 3.84
C PHE A 76 10.25 -7.39 2.35
N LEU A 77 10.41 -6.39 1.47
CA LEU A 77 10.33 -6.53 0.01
C LEU A 77 11.54 -7.25 -0.60
N LEU A 78 12.71 -7.11 0.02
CA LEU A 78 13.97 -7.68 -0.47
C LEU A 78 14.44 -8.89 0.36
N ALA A 79 13.57 -9.49 1.17
CA ALA A 79 13.90 -10.64 2.00
C ALA A 79 14.31 -11.87 1.17
N ASP A 80 13.77 -12.01 -0.04
CA ASP A 80 13.87 -13.22 -0.87
C ASP A 80 14.27 -12.90 -2.32
N THR A 81 13.44 -13.29 -3.28
CA THR A 81 13.63 -13.00 -4.71
C THR A 81 13.18 -11.57 -5.03
N LEU A 82 13.54 -11.08 -6.22
CA LEU A 82 13.07 -9.78 -6.71
C LEU A 82 11.53 -9.67 -6.57
N PRO A 83 11.02 -8.59 -5.96
CA PRO A 83 9.60 -8.44 -5.70
C PRO A 83 8.84 -8.06 -6.98
N GLU A 84 7.63 -8.60 -7.11
CA GLU A 84 6.61 -8.14 -8.05
C GLU A 84 5.56 -7.35 -7.26
N LEU A 85 5.51 -6.04 -7.46
CA LEU A 85 4.58 -5.17 -6.74
C LEU A 85 3.21 -5.17 -7.42
N TRP A 86 2.14 -5.28 -6.62
CA TRP A 86 0.74 -5.24 -7.05
C TRP A 86 -0.08 -4.34 -6.13
N ALA A 87 -0.91 -3.47 -6.70
CA ALA A 87 -1.89 -2.67 -5.97
C ALA A 87 -3.15 -2.45 -6.83
N TRP A 88 -4.21 -1.93 -6.22
CA TRP A 88 -5.46 -1.59 -6.90
C TRP A 88 -5.51 -0.08 -7.17
N PHE A 89 -5.56 0.36 -8.44
CA PHE A 89 -5.36 1.77 -8.81
C PHE A 89 -4.00 2.34 -8.36
N ALA A 90 -2.94 1.60 -8.68
CA ALA A 90 -1.62 1.67 -8.05
C ALA A 90 -0.81 2.97 -8.20
N ALA A 91 -1.29 3.95 -8.96
CA ALA A 91 -0.46 5.08 -9.40
C ALA A 91 0.06 5.92 -8.22
N TYR A 92 -0.83 6.32 -7.31
CA TYR A 92 -0.47 7.15 -6.16
C TYR A 92 0.26 6.33 -5.09
N ASP A 93 -0.16 5.09 -4.85
CA ASP A 93 0.52 4.17 -3.95
C ASP A 93 1.98 3.92 -4.34
N HIS A 94 2.26 3.82 -5.64
CA HIS A 94 3.63 3.68 -6.13
C HIS A 94 4.46 4.94 -5.87
N VAL A 95 3.87 6.14 -6.01
CA VAL A 95 4.53 7.39 -5.66
C VAL A 95 4.82 7.44 -4.17
N VAL A 96 3.84 7.09 -3.32
CA VAL A 96 3.97 7.08 -1.85
C VAL A 96 5.05 6.10 -1.39
N LEU A 97 5.06 4.88 -1.92
CA LEU A 97 6.10 3.89 -1.66
C LEU A 97 7.48 4.42 -2.07
N SER A 98 7.60 5.02 -3.25
CA SER A 98 8.87 5.57 -3.74
C SER A 98 9.36 6.74 -2.88
N GLN A 99 8.45 7.61 -2.44
CA GLN A 99 8.77 8.78 -1.61
C GLN A 99 9.12 8.45 -0.16
N LEU A 100 9.02 7.17 0.27
CA LEU A 100 9.73 6.71 1.46
C LEU A 100 11.25 6.88 1.33
N PHE A 101 11.78 6.77 0.11
CA PHE A 101 13.21 6.81 -0.17
C PHE A 101 13.68 8.16 -0.71
N GLY A 102 12.76 8.99 -1.22
CA GLY A 102 13.05 10.31 -1.78
C GLY A 102 12.57 10.39 -3.23
N ARG A 103 13.50 10.64 -4.15
CA ARG A 103 13.19 10.62 -5.59
C ARG A 103 13.08 9.17 -6.06
N MET A 104 12.48 8.96 -7.22
CA MET A 104 12.47 7.64 -7.89
C MET A 104 13.89 7.07 -8.06
N LEU A 105 14.90 7.92 -8.30
CA LEU A 105 16.30 7.51 -8.42
C LEU A 105 16.94 7.04 -7.11
N ASP A 106 16.30 7.32 -5.97
CA ASP A 106 16.76 6.95 -4.64
C ASP A 106 16.12 5.63 -4.15
N LEU A 107 15.27 4.99 -4.98
CA LEU A 107 14.72 3.66 -4.71
C LEU A 107 15.85 2.64 -4.53
N PRO A 108 15.78 1.76 -3.52
CA PRO A 108 16.74 0.69 -3.33
C PRO A 108 16.83 -0.23 -4.56
N GLU A 109 18.05 -0.65 -4.88
CA GLU A 109 18.28 -1.66 -5.91
C GLU A 109 17.46 -2.93 -5.62
N GLY A 110 16.79 -3.44 -6.66
CA GLY A 110 15.92 -4.60 -6.57
C GLY A 110 14.44 -4.27 -6.39
N ILE A 111 14.06 -3.10 -5.86
CA ILE A 111 12.66 -2.66 -5.83
C ILE A 111 12.27 -2.15 -7.23
N PRO A 112 11.22 -2.69 -7.88
CA PRO A 112 10.79 -2.25 -9.20
C PRO A 112 10.37 -0.77 -9.22
N MET A 113 10.74 -0.06 -10.29
CA MET A 113 10.29 1.31 -10.58
C MET A 113 8.86 1.37 -11.13
N TYR A 114 8.06 0.33 -10.92
CA TYR A 114 6.66 0.27 -11.32
C TYR A 114 5.89 -0.67 -10.39
N THR A 115 4.57 -0.47 -10.34
CA THR A 115 3.64 -1.39 -9.69
C THR A 115 2.68 -1.93 -10.74
N HIS A 116 2.40 -3.24 -10.70
CA HIS A 116 1.35 -3.83 -11.52
C HIS A 116 -0.01 -3.37 -10.97
N ASP A 117 -0.80 -2.72 -11.83
CA ASP A 117 -2.14 -2.30 -11.48
C ASP A 117 -3.14 -3.43 -11.71
N LEU A 118 -3.71 -3.96 -10.63
CA LEU A 118 -4.71 -5.02 -10.70
C LEU A 118 -5.95 -4.56 -11.47
N ARG A 119 -6.39 -3.30 -11.33
CA ARG A 119 -7.54 -2.77 -12.08
C ARG A 119 -7.27 -2.82 -13.57
N ALA A 120 -6.06 -2.42 -13.99
CA ALA A 120 -5.66 -2.48 -15.40
C ALA A 120 -5.64 -3.94 -15.90
N LEU A 121 -5.13 -4.88 -15.11
CA LEU A 121 -5.19 -6.31 -15.45
C LEU A 121 -6.63 -6.77 -15.72
N ILE A 122 -7.60 -6.38 -14.88
CA ILE A 122 -9.01 -6.77 -15.04
C ILE A 122 -9.59 -6.32 -16.39
N ASP A 123 -9.17 -5.19 -16.95
CA ASP A 123 -9.68 -4.72 -18.25
C ASP A 123 -9.36 -5.67 -19.41
N TYR A 124 -8.30 -6.47 -19.28
CA TYR A 124 -7.87 -7.45 -20.27
C TYR A 124 -8.42 -8.87 -20.01
N LEU A 125 -9.19 -9.08 -18.95
CA LEU A 125 -9.77 -10.38 -18.62
C LEU A 125 -11.19 -10.54 -19.18
N PRO A 126 -11.57 -11.77 -19.58
CA PRO A 126 -12.93 -12.06 -20.05
C PRO A 126 -13.96 -11.94 -18.92
N ASP A 127 -13.61 -12.40 -17.72
CA ASP A 127 -14.40 -12.17 -16.51
C ASP A 127 -13.83 -10.97 -15.74
N LYS A 128 -14.68 -9.96 -15.53
CA LYS A 128 -14.32 -8.71 -14.85
C LYS A 128 -14.83 -8.65 -13.41
N HIS A 129 -15.50 -9.71 -12.94
CA HIS A 129 -16.00 -9.77 -11.57
C HIS A 129 -14.85 -9.98 -10.60
N LEU A 130 -14.92 -9.28 -9.47
CA LEU A 130 -14.02 -9.46 -8.34
C LEU A 130 -14.83 -9.69 -7.07
N PRO A 131 -14.29 -10.41 -6.08
CA PRO A 131 -14.91 -10.49 -4.77
C PRO A 131 -15.02 -9.10 -4.14
N GLN A 132 -16.17 -8.78 -3.54
CA GLN A 132 -16.33 -7.54 -2.79
C GLN A 132 -15.62 -7.61 -1.44
N GLN A 133 -14.92 -6.54 -1.08
CA GLN A 133 -14.47 -6.31 0.28
C GLN A 133 -15.65 -5.89 1.14
N LYS A 134 -15.91 -6.59 2.24
CA LYS A 134 -17.09 -6.36 3.10
C LYS A 134 -16.81 -5.43 4.28
N THR A 135 -15.57 -5.39 4.75
CA THR A 135 -15.14 -4.69 5.97
C THR A 135 -13.68 -4.27 5.81
N GLY A 136 -13.25 -3.29 6.62
CA GLY A 136 -11.86 -2.85 6.66
C GLY A 136 -11.42 -2.02 5.46
N GLN A 137 -12.36 -1.44 4.70
CA GLN A 137 -11.97 -0.46 3.68
C GLN A 137 -11.26 0.71 4.35
N HIS A 138 -10.23 1.24 3.71
CA HIS A 138 -9.42 2.35 4.21
C HIS A 138 -8.53 2.00 5.42
N ASP A 139 -8.29 0.69 5.59
CA ASP A 139 -7.17 0.16 6.36
C ASP A 139 -6.19 -0.48 5.36
N ALA A 140 -5.00 0.12 5.22
CA ALA A 140 -4.04 -0.29 4.22
C ALA A 140 -3.64 -1.78 4.29
N LEU A 141 -3.69 -2.44 5.46
CA LEU A 141 -3.40 -3.87 5.54
C LEU A 141 -4.59 -4.71 5.06
N GLU A 142 -5.81 -4.36 5.46
CA GLU A 142 -7.01 -5.05 4.99
C GLU A 142 -7.21 -4.86 3.47
N ASP A 143 -6.92 -3.67 2.96
CA ASP A 143 -6.96 -3.37 1.53
C ASP A 143 -5.89 -4.18 0.78
N ALA A 144 -4.65 -4.25 1.28
CA ALA A 144 -3.60 -5.11 0.71
C ALA A 144 -3.99 -6.60 0.69
N ARG A 145 -4.63 -7.10 1.75
CA ARG A 145 -5.16 -8.48 1.80
C ARG A 145 -6.24 -8.69 0.73
N TRP A 146 -7.13 -7.70 0.57
CA TRP A 146 -8.14 -7.77 -0.47
C TRP A 146 -7.51 -7.78 -1.87
N VAL A 147 -6.49 -6.98 -2.15
CA VAL A 147 -5.75 -7.00 -3.43
C VAL A 147 -5.19 -8.39 -3.70
N GLN A 148 -4.60 -9.07 -2.70
CA GLN A 148 -4.13 -10.45 -2.84
C GLN A 148 -5.27 -11.40 -3.24
N VAL A 149 -6.41 -11.34 -2.54
CA VAL A 149 -7.58 -12.20 -2.81
C VAL A 149 -8.15 -11.92 -4.21
N ALA A 150 -8.28 -10.65 -4.58
CA ALA A 150 -8.80 -10.23 -5.87
C ALA A 150 -7.86 -10.66 -7.02
N HIS A 151 -6.55 -10.49 -6.85
CA HIS A 151 -5.55 -10.98 -7.80
C HIS A 151 -5.63 -12.50 -7.96
N ALA A 152 -5.70 -13.26 -6.85
CA ALA A 152 -5.83 -14.71 -6.88
C ALA A 152 -7.12 -15.16 -7.57
N TYR A 153 -8.24 -14.45 -7.36
CA TYR A 153 -9.51 -14.70 -8.04
C TYR A 153 -9.38 -14.47 -9.56
N ALA A 154 -8.84 -13.31 -9.95
CA ALA A 154 -8.69 -12.90 -11.35
C ALA A 154 -7.76 -13.82 -12.16
N THR A 155 -6.86 -14.55 -11.49
CA THR A 155 -5.85 -15.41 -12.12
C THR A 155 -6.13 -16.91 -11.97
N ARG A 156 -7.21 -17.30 -11.28
CA ARG A 156 -7.49 -18.70 -10.88
C ARG A 156 -7.87 -19.67 -12.01
N ALA A 157 -8.01 -19.19 -13.24
CA ALA A 157 -8.46 -19.99 -14.39
C ALA A 157 -7.74 -19.61 -15.69
N ARG A 158 -6.41 -19.45 -15.60
CA ARG A 158 -5.53 -19.49 -16.78
C ARG A 158 -4.95 -20.88 -16.95
#